data_AF-A0A9E3UZ58-F1
#
_entry.id   AF-A0A9E3UZ58-F1
#
_cell.length_a   1.000
_cell.length_b   1.000
_cell.length_c   1.000
_cell.angle_alpha   90.00
_cell.angle_beta   90.00
_cell.angle_gamma   90.00
#
_symmetry.space_group_name_H-M   'P 1'
#
loop_
_entity.id
_entity.type
_entity.pdbx_description
1 polymer ?
#
loop_
_entity_poly.entity_id
_entity_poly.type
_entity_poly.pdbx_seq_one_letter_code
_entity_poly.pdbx_strand_id
1 'polypeptide(L)'
;MENFRELHKRLDGWPLVAVVGVLLCVLAFYAHAAIKGLERDNVDTLADLERSRADKYVLLHELREKEGTINEFQGQLQDLGQTVGTLKKLANTDKELLQKYSKVYFLSENYIPTHTVEIDKEYVSPGATNYRFLADAAPFLERLLRDSRASGTGLLVASAFRSFGTQAALKSSYKVTYGSGANSFSADQGYSEHQLGTALDFTTDKLGPAFSTFDKESAYKWLQENAYKYGFILSYPKGNAYYTYEPWHWRFVGVALATKLHSDGDRFYDLDQREIDAYLVKLFD
;
A
#
# COMPACT_ATOMS: atom_id res chain seq x y z
N MET A 1 28.44 -42.54 -71.20
CA MET A 1 29.18 -43.71 -71.73
C MET A 1 29.38 -43.67 -73.25
N GLU A 2 28.50 -43.03 -74.02
CA GLU A 2 28.63 -42.91 -75.49
C GLU A 2 29.90 -42.16 -75.95
N ASN A 3 30.27 -41.06 -75.29
CA ASN A 3 31.48 -40.29 -75.63
C ASN A 3 32.81 -41.07 -75.50
N PHE A 4 32.86 -42.14 -74.70
CA PHE A 4 34.11 -42.87 -74.46
C PHE A 4 34.45 -43.85 -75.59
N ARG A 5 33.44 -44.46 -76.23
CA ARG A 5 33.63 -45.38 -77.37
C ARG A 5 34.07 -44.64 -78.64
N GLU A 6 33.53 -43.44 -78.88
CA GLU A 6 33.91 -42.59 -80.00
C GLU A 6 35.36 -42.07 -79.88
N LEU A 7 35.77 -41.71 -78.65
CA LEU A 7 37.11 -41.24 -78.34
C LEU A 7 38.15 -42.35 -78.53
N HIS A 8 37.82 -43.59 -78.13
CA HIS A 8 38.70 -44.74 -78.28
C HIS A 8 39.03 -45.03 -79.75
N LYS A 9 38.05 -44.96 -80.65
CA LYS A 9 38.26 -45.14 -82.10
C LYS A 9 39.14 -44.04 -82.73
N ARG A 10 39.13 -42.82 -82.18
CA ARG A 10 39.93 -41.69 -82.70
C ARG A 10 41.38 -41.67 -82.23
N LEU A 11 41.67 -42.41 -81.16
CA LEU A 11 43.00 -42.51 -80.55
C LEU A 11 43.72 -43.82 -80.93
N ASP A 12 43.06 -44.67 -81.73
CA ASP A 12 43.58 -45.95 -82.18
C ASP A 12 44.78 -45.72 -83.13
N GLY A 13 45.94 -46.32 -82.80
CA GLY A 13 47.21 -46.12 -83.52
C GLY A 13 48.13 -45.01 -83.01
N TRP A 14 47.73 -44.25 -81.97
CA TRP A 14 48.62 -43.28 -81.31
C TRP A 14 49.61 -43.97 -80.35
N PRO A 15 50.85 -43.47 -80.19
CA PRO A 15 51.76 -43.98 -79.16
C PRO A 15 51.15 -43.77 -77.77
N LEU A 16 51.28 -44.78 -76.89
CA LEU A 16 50.65 -44.81 -75.56
C LEU A 16 50.87 -43.51 -74.74
N VAL A 17 52.06 -42.93 -74.86
CA VAL A 17 52.45 -41.67 -74.21
C VAL A 17 51.55 -40.50 -74.62
N ALA A 18 51.10 -40.45 -75.88
CA ALA A 18 50.22 -39.40 -76.39
C ALA A 18 48.77 -39.58 -75.91
N VAL A 19 48.28 -40.83 -75.84
CA VAL A 19 46.94 -41.13 -75.30
C VAL A 19 46.85 -40.79 -73.80
N VAL A 20 47.88 -41.18 -73.03
CA VAL A 20 47.99 -40.82 -71.61
C VAL A 20 48.10 -39.31 -71.43
N GLY A 21 48.87 -38.61 -72.27
CA GLY A 21 48.97 -37.15 -72.26
C GLY A 21 47.63 -36.44 -72.48
N VAL A 22 46.83 -36.90 -73.44
CA VAL A 22 45.49 -36.35 -73.71
C VAL A 22 44.54 -36.60 -72.53
N LEU A 23 44.53 -37.81 -71.96
CA LEU A 23 43.70 -38.14 -70.78
C LEU A 23 44.09 -37.31 -69.56
N LEU A 24 45.38 -37.11 -69.30
CA LEU A 24 45.88 -36.24 -68.23
C LEU A 24 45.47 -34.78 -68.45
N CYS A 25 45.50 -34.28 -69.69
CA CYS A 25 45.04 -32.92 -70.00
C CYS A 25 43.53 -32.76 -69.76
N VAL A 26 42.72 -33.75 -70.14
CA VAL A 26 41.27 -33.73 -69.89
C VAL A 26 40.97 -33.78 -68.39
N LEU A 27 41.63 -34.67 -67.63
CA LEU A 27 41.49 -34.74 -66.18
C LEU A 27 41.93 -33.43 -65.50
N ALA A 28 43.05 -32.85 -65.94
CA ALA A 28 43.52 -31.55 -65.44
C ALA A 28 42.52 -30.43 -65.75
N PHE A 29 41.89 -30.43 -66.92
CA PHE A 29 40.85 -29.46 -67.28
C PHE A 29 39.61 -29.57 -66.39
N TYR A 30 39.10 -30.78 -66.16
CA TYR A 30 37.95 -30.99 -65.27
C TYR A 30 38.29 -30.68 -63.81
N ALA A 31 39.48 -31.05 -63.33
CA ALA A 31 39.95 -30.70 -62.00
C ALA A 31 40.06 -29.18 -61.82
N HIS A 32 40.61 -28.47 -62.83
CA HIS A 32 40.70 -27.01 -62.81
C HIS A 32 39.33 -26.33 -62.84
N ALA A 33 38.39 -26.85 -63.63
CA ALA A 33 37.02 -26.34 -63.66
C ALA A 33 36.30 -26.56 -62.32
N ALA A 34 36.50 -27.72 -61.68
CA ALA A 34 35.94 -28.03 -60.37
C ALA A 34 36.54 -27.15 -59.26
N ILE A 35 37.86 -26.94 -59.26
CA ILE A 35 38.54 -26.04 -58.31
C ILE A 35 38.01 -24.61 -58.47
N LYS A 36 37.88 -24.11 -59.71
CA LYS A 36 37.29 -22.78 -59.96
C LYS A 36 35.83 -22.67 -59.52
N GLY A 37 35.06 -23.75 -59.60
CA GLY A 37 33.70 -23.82 -59.07
C GLY A 37 33.70 -23.66 -57.54
N LEU A 38 34.50 -24.48 -56.85
CA LEU A 38 34.66 -24.42 -55.39
C LEU A 38 35.18 -23.07 -54.90
N GLU A 39 36.11 -22.44 -55.63
CA GLU A 39 36.61 -21.10 -55.31
C GLU A 39 35.49 -20.04 -55.37
N ARG A 40 34.59 -20.12 -56.35
CA ARG A 40 33.43 -19.22 -56.45
C ARG A 40 32.44 -19.48 -55.30
N ASP A 41 32.08 -20.74 -55.07
CA ASP A 41 31.15 -21.11 -54.00
C ASP A 41 31.68 -20.66 -52.62
N ASN A 42 33.00 -20.76 -52.39
CA ASN A 42 33.63 -20.26 -51.17
C ASN A 42 33.53 -18.73 -51.04
N VAL A 43 33.71 -17.98 -52.12
CA VAL A 43 33.57 -16.52 -52.12
C VAL A 43 32.12 -16.12 -51.84
N ASP A 44 31.16 -16.77 -52.47
CA ASP A 44 29.73 -16.50 -52.26
C ASP A 44 29.31 -16.84 -50.83
N THR A 45 29.76 -17.99 -50.30
CA THR A 45 29.50 -18.38 -48.91
C THR A 45 30.10 -17.40 -47.91
N LEU A 46 31.30 -16.87 -48.19
CA LEU A 46 31.93 -15.87 -47.33
C LEU A 46 31.13 -14.56 -47.34
N ALA A 47 30.66 -14.12 -48.50
CA ALA A 47 29.83 -12.92 -48.62
C ALA A 47 28.49 -13.08 -47.87
N ASP A 48 27.85 -14.25 -47.97
CA ASP A 48 26.62 -14.54 -47.23
C ASP A 48 26.85 -14.60 -45.71
N LEU A 49 27.99 -15.15 -45.26
CA LEU A 49 28.37 -15.16 -43.85
C LEU A 49 28.58 -13.73 -43.31
N GLU A 50 29.23 -12.87 -44.09
CA GLU A 50 29.43 -11.46 -43.73
C GLU A 50 28.09 -10.71 -43.65
N ARG A 51 27.19 -10.92 -44.62
CA ARG A 51 25.84 -10.36 -44.58
C ARG A 51 25.05 -10.84 -43.36
N SER A 52 25.04 -12.14 -43.09
CA SER A 52 24.36 -12.71 -41.92
C SER A 52 24.93 -12.17 -40.60
N ARG A 53 26.26 -11.95 -40.53
CA ARG A 53 26.90 -11.32 -39.38
C ARG A 53 26.46 -9.87 -39.20
N ALA A 54 26.34 -9.10 -40.28
CA ALA A 54 25.82 -7.73 -40.24
C ALA A 54 24.36 -7.70 -39.77
N ASP A 55 23.50 -8.55 -40.34
CA ASP A 55 22.09 -8.68 -39.95
C ASP A 55 21.96 -9.06 -38.47
N LYS A 56 22.81 -9.98 -37.98
CA LYS A 56 22.86 -10.35 -36.56
C LYS A 56 23.19 -9.14 -35.67
N TYR A 57 24.11 -8.27 -36.07
CA TYR A 57 24.44 -7.09 -35.27
C TYR A 57 23.28 -6.10 -35.23
N VAL A 58 22.55 -5.91 -36.33
CA VAL A 58 21.34 -5.07 -36.37
C VAL A 58 20.27 -5.65 -35.45
N LEU A 59 19.97 -6.95 -35.56
CA LEU A 59 18.99 -7.63 -34.71
C LEU A 59 19.35 -7.57 -33.22
N LEU A 60 20.64 -7.67 -32.88
CA LEU A 60 21.11 -7.53 -31.48
C LEU A 60 20.91 -6.09 -30.96
N HIS A 61 21.09 -5.08 -31.81
CA HIS A 61 20.82 -3.70 -31.44
C HIS A 61 19.33 -3.48 -31.20
N GLU A 62 18.48 -3.91 -32.15
CA GLU A 62 17.03 -3.85 -32.02
C GLU A 62 16.53 -4.58 -30.78
N LEU A 63 17.07 -5.77 -30.49
CA LEU A 63 16.70 -6.53 -29.29
C LEU A 63 17.01 -5.74 -28.00
N ARG A 64 18.19 -5.11 -27.91
CA ARG A 64 18.55 -4.28 -26.76
C ARG A 64 17.65 -3.05 -26.61
N GLU A 65 17.28 -2.40 -27.70
CA GLU A 65 16.33 -1.29 -27.67
C GLU A 65 14.95 -1.75 -27.19
N LYS A 66 14.49 -2.93 -27.65
CA LYS A 66 13.23 -3.52 -27.19
C LYS A 66 13.30 -3.90 -25.72
N GLU A 67 14.40 -4.47 -25.23
CA GLU A 67 14.62 -4.76 -23.81
C GLU A 67 14.57 -3.47 -22.97
N GLY A 68 15.23 -2.39 -23.43
CA GLY A 68 15.16 -1.08 -22.78
C GLY A 68 13.73 -0.55 -22.69
N THR A 69 12.98 -0.64 -23.78
CA THR A 69 11.56 -0.22 -23.84
C THR A 69 10.68 -1.04 -22.89
N ILE A 70 10.90 -2.36 -22.84
CA ILE A 70 10.15 -3.26 -21.94
C ILE A 70 10.43 -2.91 -20.48
N ASN A 71 11.69 -2.65 -20.11
CA ASN A 71 12.06 -2.27 -18.75
C ASN A 71 11.42 -0.93 -18.34
N GLU A 72 11.37 0.05 -19.25
CA GLU A 72 10.68 1.32 -19.01
C GLU A 72 9.17 1.11 -18.78
N PHE A 73 8.52 0.32 -19.64
CA PHE A 73 7.11 -0.02 -19.47
C PHE A 73 6.83 -0.78 -18.17
N GLN A 74 7.71 -1.66 -17.74
CA GLN A 74 7.59 -2.33 -16.44
C GLN A 74 7.62 -1.35 -15.28
N GLY A 75 8.52 -0.36 -15.31
CA GLY A 75 8.56 0.72 -14.31
C GLY A 75 7.27 1.54 -14.27
N GLN A 76 6.78 1.97 -15.44
CA GLN A 76 5.51 2.71 -15.54
C GLN A 76 4.32 1.90 -15.02
N LEU A 77 4.25 0.59 -15.30
CA LEU A 77 3.20 -0.29 -14.78
C LEU A 77 3.25 -0.43 -13.26
N GLN A 78 4.46 -0.47 -12.67
CA GLN A 78 4.62 -0.50 -11.22
C GLN A 78 4.10 0.79 -10.56
N ASP A 79 4.47 1.96 -11.11
CA ASP A 79 4.02 3.26 -10.63
C ASP A 79 2.50 3.43 -10.77
N LEU A 80 1.94 2.96 -11.88
CA LEU A 80 0.49 2.93 -12.09
C LEU A 80 -0.19 2.02 -11.06
N GLY A 81 0.38 0.86 -10.77
CA GLY A 81 -0.11 -0.05 -9.75
C GLY A 81 -0.18 0.61 -8.36
N GLN A 82 0.86 1.36 -7.97
CA GLN A 82 0.87 2.11 -6.70
C GLN A 82 -0.18 3.23 -6.67
N THR A 83 -0.33 3.95 -7.79
CA THR A 83 -1.31 5.04 -7.92
C THR A 83 -2.73 4.50 -7.79
N VAL A 84 -3.05 3.41 -8.51
CA VAL A 84 -4.35 2.73 -8.42
C VAL A 84 -4.61 2.22 -6.99
N GLY A 85 -3.59 1.66 -6.33
CA GLY A 85 -3.68 1.25 -4.93
C GLY A 85 -4.04 2.41 -3.99
N THR A 86 -3.37 3.55 -4.14
CA THR A 86 -3.65 4.79 -3.38
C THR A 86 -5.08 5.29 -3.62
N LEU A 87 -5.50 5.36 -4.88
CA LEU A 87 -6.85 5.78 -5.24
C LEU A 87 -7.92 4.84 -4.67
N LYS A 88 -7.68 3.53 -4.68
CA LYS A 88 -8.59 2.55 -4.08
C LYS A 88 -8.72 2.75 -2.57
N LYS A 89 -7.62 3.04 -1.87
CA LYS A 89 -7.67 3.38 -0.44
C LYS A 89 -8.49 4.64 -0.20
N LEU A 90 -8.22 5.73 -0.94
CA LEU A 90 -8.94 6.99 -0.80
C LEU A 90 -10.43 6.90 -1.17
N ALA A 91 -10.78 6.08 -2.16
CA ALA A 91 -12.16 5.88 -2.58
C ALA A 91 -13.00 5.10 -1.54
N ASN A 92 -12.36 4.17 -0.82
CA ASN A 92 -13.03 3.32 0.16
C ASN A 92 -12.93 3.82 1.60
N THR A 93 -11.96 4.68 1.91
CA THR A 93 -11.79 5.24 3.24
C THR A 93 -12.79 6.36 3.44
N ASP A 94 -13.59 6.23 4.50
CA ASP A 94 -14.56 7.24 4.88
C ASP A 94 -13.84 8.54 5.29
N LYS A 95 -14.14 9.63 4.57
CA LYS A 95 -13.52 10.94 4.75
C LYS A 95 -13.86 11.56 6.10
N GLU A 96 -14.99 11.17 6.71
CA GLU A 96 -15.43 11.68 8.00
C GLU A 96 -14.50 11.24 9.14
N LEU A 97 -13.78 10.11 8.98
CA LEU A 97 -12.98 9.50 10.04
C LEU A 97 -11.82 10.37 10.55
N LEU A 98 -11.35 11.33 9.75
CA LEU A 98 -10.33 12.31 10.15
C LEU A 98 -10.84 13.76 10.15
N GLN A 99 -12.14 13.99 10.02
CA GLN A 99 -12.67 15.35 10.19
C GLN A 99 -12.66 15.77 11.67
N LYS A 100 -12.59 17.08 11.89
CA LYS A 100 -12.61 17.70 13.21
C LYS A 100 -14.06 17.93 13.65
N TYR A 101 -14.63 17.06 14.48
CA TYR A 101 -15.94 17.31 15.10
C TYR A 101 -15.76 17.84 16.51
N SER A 102 -15.99 19.14 16.67
CA SER A 102 -16.06 19.80 17.98
C SER A 102 -16.68 21.19 17.82
N LYS A 103 -17.75 21.50 18.56
CA LYS A 103 -18.44 22.81 18.68
C LYS A 103 -18.87 23.56 17.41
N VAL A 104 -18.28 23.31 16.24
CA VAL A 104 -18.36 24.11 15.01
C VAL A 104 -18.69 23.23 13.80
N TYR A 105 -18.33 21.95 13.83
CA TYR A 105 -18.65 20.97 12.79
C TYR A 105 -19.56 19.89 13.36
N PHE A 106 -20.62 19.58 12.62
CA PHE A 106 -21.60 18.57 12.98
C PHE A 106 -21.62 17.44 11.96
N LEU A 107 -21.67 16.22 12.46
CA LEU A 107 -21.87 14.99 11.74
C LEU A 107 -23.36 14.78 11.51
N SER A 108 -23.70 14.25 10.34
CA SER A 108 -25.09 13.94 9.98
C SER A 108 -25.74 13.04 11.05
N GLU A 109 -27.01 13.29 11.35
CA GLU A 109 -27.78 12.44 12.26
C GLU A 109 -27.90 10.98 11.80
N ASN A 110 -27.76 10.77 10.49
CA ASN A 110 -27.83 9.46 9.85
C ASN A 110 -26.45 8.81 9.66
N TYR A 111 -25.36 9.50 10.04
CA TYR A 111 -24.04 8.92 9.93
C TYR A 111 -23.89 7.77 10.93
N ILE A 112 -23.57 6.60 10.39
CA ILE A 112 -23.22 5.39 11.13
C ILE A 112 -22.00 4.81 10.42
N PRO A 113 -20.90 4.48 11.14
CA PRO A 113 -19.76 3.83 10.53
C PRO A 113 -20.19 2.53 9.86
N THR A 114 -19.70 2.28 8.65
CA THR A 114 -20.18 1.17 7.81
C THR A 114 -20.10 -0.18 8.52
N HIS A 115 -19.01 -0.42 9.25
CA HIS A 115 -18.77 -1.67 9.97
C HIS A 115 -18.20 -1.41 11.36
N THR A 116 -18.88 -1.92 12.38
CA THR A 116 -18.41 -1.89 13.77
C THR A 116 -18.42 -3.29 14.38
N VAL A 117 -17.45 -3.57 15.24
CA VAL A 117 -17.31 -4.82 16.00
C VAL A 117 -17.41 -4.53 17.49
N GLU A 118 -17.79 -5.53 18.29
CA GLU A 118 -17.74 -5.42 19.74
C GLU A 118 -16.31 -5.58 20.23
N ILE A 119 -15.90 -4.73 21.16
CA ILE A 119 -14.64 -4.90 21.90
C ILE A 119 -14.80 -6.12 22.82
N ASP A 120 -13.75 -6.93 22.95
CA ASP A 120 -13.75 -8.10 23.84
C ASP A 120 -14.14 -7.67 25.27
N LYS A 121 -15.08 -8.41 25.86
CA LYS A 121 -15.65 -8.15 27.18
C LYS A 121 -14.58 -8.10 28.27
N GLU A 122 -13.46 -8.79 28.10
CA GLU A 122 -12.36 -8.72 29.07
C GLU A 122 -11.74 -7.32 29.19
N TYR A 123 -11.89 -6.46 28.17
CA TYR A 123 -11.38 -5.08 28.18
C TYR A 123 -12.48 -4.05 28.42
N VAL A 124 -13.69 -4.47 28.78
CA VAL A 124 -14.84 -3.57 28.94
C VAL A 124 -15.13 -3.39 30.43
N SER A 125 -15.34 -2.14 30.85
CA SER A 125 -15.68 -1.82 32.23
C SER A 125 -17.04 -2.43 32.60
N PRO A 126 -17.19 -3.00 33.81
CA PRO A 126 -18.50 -3.44 34.31
C PRO A 126 -19.56 -2.33 34.19
N GLY A 127 -20.72 -2.67 33.63
CA GLY A 127 -21.84 -1.73 33.45
C GLY A 127 -21.81 -0.91 32.15
N ALA A 128 -20.76 -1.02 31.32
CA ALA A 128 -20.76 -0.42 30.00
C ALA A 128 -21.80 -1.09 29.08
N THR A 129 -22.62 -0.28 28.41
CA THR A 129 -23.77 -0.77 27.63
C THR A 129 -23.56 -0.71 26.11
N ASN A 130 -22.57 0.06 25.63
CA ASN A 130 -22.20 0.12 24.23
C ASN A 130 -20.68 0.32 24.08
N TYR A 131 -20.03 -0.72 23.55
CA TYR A 131 -18.58 -0.83 23.40
C TYR A 131 -18.24 -1.34 21.99
N ARG A 132 -18.97 -0.85 20.99
CA ARG A 132 -18.64 -1.11 19.59
C ARG A 132 -17.56 -0.14 19.11
N PHE A 133 -16.68 -0.62 18.26
CA PHE A 133 -15.59 0.16 17.66
C PHE A 133 -15.53 -0.08 16.15
N LEU A 134 -14.96 0.86 15.41
CA LEU A 134 -14.77 0.73 13.96
C LEU A 134 -13.94 -0.53 13.67
N ALA A 135 -14.47 -1.40 12.79
CA ALA A 135 -13.87 -2.70 12.52
C ALA A 135 -12.41 -2.60 12.04
N ASP A 136 -12.13 -1.67 11.13
CA ASP A 136 -10.79 -1.47 10.56
C ASP A 136 -9.77 -0.94 11.59
N ALA A 137 -10.25 -0.27 12.66
CA ALA A 137 -9.40 0.24 13.74
C ALA A 137 -9.30 -0.72 14.94
N ALA A 138 -10.15 -1.75 15.02
CA ALA A 138 -10.18 -2.69 16.15
C ALA A 138 -8.83 -3.41 16.40
N PRO A 139 -8.08 -3.87 15.39
CA PRO A 139 -6.78 -4.50 15.63
C PRO A 139 -5.75 -3.57 16.30
N PHE A 140 -5.86 -2.26 16.10
CA PHE A 140 -5.00 -1.28 16.75
C PHE A 140 -5.37 -1.12 18.23
N LEU A 141 -6.68 -1.06 18.51
CA LEU A 141 -7.20 -1.00 19.87
C LEU A 141 -6.83 -2.25 20.67
N GLU A 142 -6.99 -3.44 20.08
CA GLU A 142 -6.65 -4.72 20.71
C GLU A 142 -5.17 -4.77 21.13
N ARG A 143 -4.26 -4.32 20.25
CA ARG A 143 -2.83 -4.23 20.59
C ARG A 143 -2.58 -3.25 21.74
N LEU A 144 -3.20 -2.07 21.71
CA LEU A 144 -3.08 -1.08 22.78
C LEU A 144 -3.53 -1.64 24.13
N LEU A 145 -4.71 -2.27 24.17
CA LEU A 145 -5.31 -2.83 25.38
C LEU A 145 -4.47 -3.99 25.95
N ARG A 146 -4.01 -4.90 25.09
CA ARG A 146 -3.17 -6.02 25.47
C ARG A 146 -1.84 -5.55 26.06
N ASP A 147 -1.18 -4.60 25.40
CA ASP A 147 0.15 -4.13 25.81
C ASP A 147 0.06 -3.27 27.08
N SER A 148 -1.01 -2.49 27.25
CA SER A 148 -1.32 -1.82 28.53
C SER A 148 -1.49 -2.82 29.66
N ARG A 149 -2.26 -3.90 29.46
CA ARG A 149 -2.42 -4.96 30.46
C ARG A 149 -1.09 -5.62 30.79
N ALA A 150 -0.25 -5.92 29.79
CA ALA A 150 1.08 -6.49 29.99
C ALA A 150 2.02 -5.56 30.80
N SER A 151 1.84 -4.23 30.70
CA SER A 151 2.55 -3.25 31.53
C SER A 151 2.00 -3.08 32.95
N GLY A 152 0.91 -3.78 33.30
CA GLY A 152 0.25 -3.69 34.61
C GLY A 152 -0.60 -2.43 34.81
N THR A 153 -0.94 -1.70 33.74
CA THR A 153 -1.79 -0.50 33.85
C THR A 153 -3.29 -0.79 33.71
N GLY A 154 -3.66 -1.86 32.99
CA GLY A 154 -5.01 -2.43 33.03
C GLY A 154 -6.09 -1.48 32.51
N LEU A 155 -5.95 -0.99 31.28
CA LEU A 155 -6.99 -0.19 30.64
C LEU A 155 -8.27 -0.99 30.42
N LEU A 156 -9.39 -0.33 30.70
CA LEU A 156 -10.74 -0.78 30.37
C LEU A 156 -11.46 0.29 29.56
N VAL A 157 -12.38 -0.13 28.70
CA VAL A 157 -13.23 0.75 27.90
C VAL A 157 -14.54 0.96 28.65
N ALA A 158 -14.81 2.21 29.01
CA ALA A 158 -16.05 2.62 29.67
C ALA A 158 -17.16 2.96 28.65
N SER A 159 -16.78 3.55 27.52
CA SER A 159 -17.72 3.90 26.45
C SER A 159 -16.99 3.92 25.09
N ALA A 160 -17.68 3.58 23.99
CA ALA A 160 -17.12 3.66 22.64
C ALA A 160 -18.15 4.25 21.67
N PHE A 161 -18.49 3.58 20.56
CA PHE A 161 -19.44 4.10 19.57
C PHE A 161 -20.76 4.58 20.22
N ARG A 162 -21.21 5.79 19.87
CA ARG A 162 -22.51 6.33 20.26
C ARG A 162 -23.21 6.93 19.04
N SER A 163 -24.38 6.41 18.71
CA SER A 163 -25.20 6.97 17.63
C SER A 163 -25.73 8.36 18.01
N PHE A 164 -26.17 9.11 17.00
CA PHE A 164 -26.78 10.42 17.18
C PHE A 164 -27.96 10.40 18.17
N GLY A 165 -28.87 9.42 18.04
CA GLY A 165 -30.02 9.27 18.94
C GLY A 165 -29.63 8.98 20.39
N THR A 166 -28.60 8.16 20.60
CA THR A 166 -28.05 7.92 21.95
C THR A 166 -27.45 9.20 22.54
N GLN A 167 -26.74 9.98 21.72
CA GLN A 167 -26.19 11.27 22.13
C GLN A 167 -27.28 12.28 22.50
N ALA A 168 -28.38 12.32 21.75
CA ALA A 168 -29.54 13.16 22.01
C ALA A 168 -30.17 12.88 23.39
N ALA A 169 -30.35 11.59 23.71
CA ALA A 169 -30.91 11.14 24.98
C ALA A 169 -29.97 11.48 26.16
N LEU A 170 -28.67 11.25 26.00
CA LEU A 170 -27.67 11.57 27.03
C LEU A 170 -27.59 13.07 27.30
N LYS A 171 -27.61 13.91 26.26
CA LYS A 171 -27.58 15.36 26.46
C LYS A 171 -28.84 15.86 27.14
N SER A 172 -29.99 15.30 26.78
CA SER A 172 -31.27 15.66 27.41
C SER A 172 -31.26 15.34 28.90
N SER A 173 -30.72 14.18 29.30
CA SER A 173 -30.59 13.86 30.73
C SER A 173 -29.64 14.80 31.46
N TYR A 174 -28.49 15.15 30.87
CA TYR A 174 -27.58 16.12 31.48
C TYR A 174 -28.14 17.54 31.55
N LYS A 175 -28.93 17.98 30.57
CA LYS A 175 -29.63 19.29 30.66
C LYS A 175 -30.64 19.32 31.79
N VAL A 176 -31.34 18.21 32.06
CA VAL A 176 -32.24 18.10 33.22
C VAL A 176 -31.47 18.23 34.53
N THR A 177 -30.29 17.62 34.63
CA THR A 177 -29.49 17.62 35.88
C THR A 177 -28.65 18.89 36.08
N TYR A 178 -28.07 19.44 35.01
CA TYR A 178 -27.04 20.48 35.06
C TYR A 178 -27.39 21.76 34.29
N GLY A 179 -28.59 21.85 33.69
CA GLY A 179 -29.04 23.01 32.94
C GLY A 179 -28.18 23.31 31.70
N SER A 180 -28.03 24.59 31.36
CA SER A 180 -27.21 25.05 30.22
C SER A 180 -25.71 24.72 30.37
N GLY A 181 -25.24 24.47 31.60
CA GLY A 181 -23.87 24.03 31.89
C GLY A 181 -23.50 22.71 31.21
N ALA A 182 -24.49 21.87 30.88
CA ALA A 182 -24.30 20.62 30.14
C ALA A 182 -23.60 20.83 28.77
N ASN A 183 -23.74 21.99 28.14
CA ASN A 183 -23.11 22.26 26.84
C ASN A 183 -21.58 22.39 26.92
N SER A 184 -21.02 22.59 28.12
CA SER A 184 -19.57 22.73 28.31
C SER A 184 -18.82 21.39 28.34
N PHE A 185 -19.52 20.30 28.71
CA PHE A 185 -18.94 18.97 28.89
C PHE A 185 -19.73 17.85 28.18
N SER A 186 -20.89 18.15 27.59
CA SER A 186 -21.65 17.21 26.76
C SER A 186 -21.95 17.78 25.38
N ALA A 187 -21.38 17.15 24.36
CA ALA A 187 -21.49 17.55 22.96
C ALA A 187 -22.94 17.47 22.52
N ASP A 188 -23.38 18.47 21.74
CA ASP A 188 -24.63 18.33 20.99
C ASP A 188 -24.55 17.09 20.08
N GLN A 189 -25.69 16.47 19.84
CA GLN A 189 -25.84 15.43 18.83
C GLN A 189 -25.22 15.89 17.50
N GLY A 190 -24.43 15.02 16.87
CA GLY A 190 -23.63 15.36 15.70
C GLY A 190 -22.26 15.98 16.00
N TYR A 191 -21.96 16.45 17.21
CA TYR A 191 -20.66 17.04 17.54
C TYR A 191 -19.73 16.08 18.30
N SER A 192 -20.15 14.83 18.52
CA SER A 192 -19.43 13.84 19.31
C SER A 192 -18.56 12.94 18.42
N GLU A 193 -17.26 12.86 18.70
CA GLU A 193 -16.35 11.94 18.01
C GLU A 193 -16.75 10.47 18.19
N HIS A 194 -17.48 10.12 19.26
CA HIS A 194 -17.99 8.76 19.45
C HIS A 194 -18.90 8.29 18.32
N GLN A 195 -19.52 9.20 17.57
CA GLN A 195 -20.36 8.82 16.42
C GLN A 195 -19.53 8.32 15.23
N LEU A 196 -18.23 8.65 15.17
CA LEU A 196 -17.30 8.08 14.18
C LEU A 196 -16.95 6.62 14.46
N GLY A 197 -17.21 6.12 15.67
CA GLY A 197 -16.79 4.78 16.09
C GLY A 197 -15.27 4.62 16.24
N THR A 198 -14.50 5.70 16.15
CA THR A 198 -13.04 5.73 16.34
C THR A 198 -12.63 6.35 17.67
N ALA A 199 -13.58 6.87 18.45
CA ALA A 199 -13.35 7.43 19.77
C ALA A 199 -13.95 6.56 20.88
N LEU A 200 -13.29 6.59 22.03
CA LEU A 200 -13.67 5.83 23.21
C LEU A 200 -13.24 6.54 24.49
N ASP A 201 -13.84 6.13 25.60
CA ASP A 201 -13.48 6.57 26.94
C ASP A 201 -12.81 5.42 27.71
N PHE A 202 -11.60 5.66 28.19
CA PHE A 202 -10.86 4.71 29.01
C PHE A 202 -11.11 4.91 30.51
N THR A 203 -11.03 3.81 31.25
CA THR A 203 -11.01 3.77 32.71
C THR A 203 -10.07 2.65 33.17
N THR A 204 -10.06 2.37 34.47
CA THR A 204 -9.39 1.23 35.10
C THR A 204 -10.36 0.56 36.08
N ASP A 205 -10.05 -0.66 36.51
CA ASP A 205 -10.82 -1.35 37.57
C ASP A 205 -10.98 -0.50 38.84
N LYS A 206 -9.94 0.29 39.17
CA LYS A 206 -9.91 1.13 40.36
C LYS A 206 -10.88 2.32 40.28
N LEU A 207 -11.03 2.92 39.09
CA LEU A 207 -11.90 4.08 38.89
C LEU A 207 -13.33 3.69 38.56
N GLY A 208 -13.52 2.58 37.85
CA GLY A 208 -14.84 2.15 37.37
C GLY A 208 -15.55 3.26 36.57
N PRO A 209 -16.86 3.49 36.77
CA PRO A 209 -17.65 4.40 35.94
C PRO A 209 -17.43 5.89 36.22
N ALA A 210 -16.66 6.27 37.26
CA ALA A 210 -16.50 7.67 37.69
C ALA A 210 -15.24 8.36 37.09
N PHE A 211 -14.73 7.86 35.95
CA PHE A 211 -13.44 8.10 35.27
C PHE A 211 -12.99 9.57 35.05
N SER A 212 -13.70 10.56 35.58
CA SER A 212 -13.34 11.98 35.68
C SER A 212 -11.93 12.29 36.22
N THR A 213 -11.34 11.40 37.02
CA THR A 213 -9.99 11.55 37.59
C THR A 213 -8.96 10.61 36.97
N PHE A 214 -9.24 10.12 35.75
CA PHE A 214 -8.36 9.20 35.02
C PHE A 214 -6.94 9.74 34.85
N ASP A 215 -6.74 11.06 34.79
CA ASP A 215 -5.41 11.68 34.68
C ASP A 215 -4.46 11.39 35.86
N LYS A 216 -5.00 10.91 36.98
CA LYS A 216 -4.22 10.54 38.18
C LYS A 216 -3.76 9.09 38.17
N GLU A 217 -4.27 8.26 37.25
CA GLU A 217 -3.91 6.85 37.17
C GLU A 217 -2.64 6.62 36.36
N SER A 218 -1.90 5.55 36.71
CA SER A 218 -0.73 5.12 35.95
C SER A 218 -1.08 4.77 34.49
N ALA A 219 -2.32 4.33 34.25
CA ALA A 219 -2.83 4.04 32.92
C ALA A 219 -2.90 5.27 32.01
N TYR A 220 -3.28 6.43 32.54
CA TYR A 220 -3.25 7.68 31.76
C TYR A 220 -1.82 8.07 31.39
N LYS A 221 -0.87 7.97 32.33
CA LYS A 221 0.55 8.22 32.05
C LYS A 221 1.06 7.28 30.96
N TRP A 222 0.72 6.00 31.04
CA TRP A 222 1.11 5.03 30.01
C TRP A 222 0.53 5.37 28.64
N LEU A 223 -0.72 5.81 28.56
CA LEU A 223 -1.32 6.26 27.30
C LEU A 223 -0.59 7.47 26.72
N GLN A 224 -0.23 8.47 27.54
CA GLN A 224 0.56 9.63 27.07
C GLN A 224 1.89 9.21 26.43
N GLU A 225 2.51 8.14 26.92
CA GLU A 225 3.81 7.64 26.44
C GLU A 225 3.70 6.61 25.31
N ASN A 226 2.53 6.00 25.07
CA ASN A 226 2.41 4.82 24.21
C ASN A 226 1.24 4.85 23.22
N ALA A 227 0.16 5.57 23.47
CA ALA A 227 -1.06 5.53 22.65
C ALA A 227 -0.80 5.84 21.17
N TYR A 228 0.11 6.78 20.89
CA TYR A 228 0.47 7.18 19.52
C TYR A 228 1.03 6.01 18.68
N LYS A 229 1.72 5.05 19.33
CA LYS A 229 2.28 3.86 18.68
C LYS A 229 1.19 2.94 18.10
N TYR A 230 -0.04 3.10 18.58
CA TYR A 230 -1.22 2.37 18.14
C TYR A 230 -2.20 3.27 17.39
N GLY A 231 -1.82 4.52 17.07
CA GLY A 231 -2.66 5.45 16.33
C GLY A 231 -3.68 6.21 17.17
N PHE A 232 -3.56 6.20 18.50
CA PHE A 232 -4.48 6.90 19.40
C PHE A 232 -3.89 8.22 19.90
N ILE A 233 -4.76 9.22 20.03
CA ILE A 233 -4.45 10.54 20.59
C ILE A 233 -5.45 10.91 21.68
N LEU A 234 -5.04 11.79 22.59
CA LEU A 234 -5.94 12.45 23.52
C LEU A 234 -6.62 13.61 22.78
N SER A 235 -7.92 13.49 22.46
CA SER A 235 -8.59 14.50 21.65
C SER A 235 -8.71 15.85 22.36
N TYR A 236 -8.94 15.83 23.68
CA TYR A 236 -9.21 17.03 24.47
C TYR A 236 -8.21 17.23 25.61
N PRO A 237 -6.95 17.64 25.32
CA PRO A 237 -5.94 17.93 26.34
C PRO A 237 -6.22 19.23 27.11
N LYS A 238 -5.50 19.47 28.21
CA LYS A 238 -5.63 20.72 28.98
C LYS A 238 -5.32 21.93 28.10
N GLY A 239 -6.16 22.96 28.20
CA GLY A 239 -6.00 24.20 27.43
C GLY A 239 -6.31 24.08 25.93
N ASN A 240 -7.09 23.06 25.52
CA ASN A 240 -7.68 23.04 24.18
C ASN A 240 -8.88 24.02 24.13
N ALA A 241 -9.12 24.66 22.97
CA ALA A 241 -10.18 25.65 22.81
C ALA A 241 -11.56 25.03 22.49
N TYR A 242 -11.56 23.77 22.05
CA TYR A 242 -12.69 23.12 21.40
C TYR A 242 -13.62 22.40 22.37
N TYR A 243 -13.10 21.87 23.47
CA TYR A 243 -13.88 21.14 24.46
C TYR A 243 -13.24 21.24 25.84
N THR A 244 -13.97 20.89 26.91
CA THR A 244 -13.35 20.78 28.22
C THR A 244 -12.29 19.67 28.24
N TYR A 245 -11.37 19.71 29.20
CA TYR A 245 -10.37 18.66 29.36
C TYR A 245 -11.03 17.32 29.70
N GLU A 246 -10.75 16.28 28.90
CA GLU A 246 -11.28 14.92 29.09
C GLU A 246 -10.14 13.90 29.04
N PRO A 247 -9.45 13.62 30.17
CA PRO A 247 -8.30 12.72 30.17
C PRO A 247 -8.62 11.29 29.75
N TRP A 248 -9.87 10.88 29.90
CA TRP A 248 -10.36 9.56 29.53
C TRP A 248 -10.66 9.42 28.04
N HIS A 249 -10.81 10.51 27.28
CA HIS A 249 -11.33 10.47 25.92
C HIS A 249 -10.21 10.39 24.87
N TRP A 250 -10.15 9.27 24.13
CA TRP A 250 -9.10 8.99 23.16
C TRP A 250 -9.69 8.63 21.81
N ARG A 251 -9.04 9.09 20.75
CA ARG A 251 -9.45 8.88 19.35
C ARG A 251 -8.37 8.21 18.54
N PHE A 252 -8.77 7.23 17.74
CA PHE A 252 -7.93 6.67 16.69
C PHE A 252 -7.88 7.61 15.47
N VAL A 253 -6.66 7.97 15.07
CA VAL A 253 -6.37 8.83 13.90
C VAL A 253 -5.35 8.19 12.95
N GLY A 254 -5.02 6.91 13.16
CA GLY A 254 -3.97 6.19 12.44
C GLY A 254 -2.58 6.41 13.03
N VAL A 255 -1.71 5.40 12.92
CA VAL A 255 -0.37 5.40 13.54
C VAL A 255 0.49 6.54 13.00
N ALA A 256 0.43 6.80 11.69
CA ALA A 256 1.24 7.83 11.06
C ALA A 256 0.93 9.24 11.59
N LEU A 257 -0.35 9.61 11.68
CA LEU A 257 -0.75 10.93 12.17
C LEU A 257 -0.52 11.06 13.68
N ALA A 258 -0.88 10.03 14.46
CA ALA A 258 -0.65 10.05 15.90
C ALA A 258 0.85 10.18 16.24
N THR A 259 1.72 9.51 15.48
CA THR A 259 3.17 9.61 15.63
C THR A 259 3.70 11.00 15.30
N LYS A 260 3.20 11.64 14.23
CA LYS A 260 3.54 13.04 13.91
C LYS A 260 3.17 13.96 15.07
N LEU A 261 1.90 13.90 15.49
CA LEU A 261 1.38 14.75 16.57
C LEU A 261 2.20 14.59 17.85
N HIS A 262 2.53 13.35 18.21
CA HIS A 262 3.36 13.08 19.38
C HIS A 262 4.78 13.61 19.26
N SER A 263 5.42 13.42 18.09
CA SER A 263 6.82 13.81 17.86
C SER A 263 6.99 15.33 17.82
N ASP A 264 6.02 16.03 17.24
CA ASP A 264 6.06 17.48 17.06
C ASP A 264 5.50 18.24 18.28
N GLY A 265 4.80 17.54 19.18
CA GLY A 265 4.10 18.15 20.31
C GLY A 265 2.82 18.90 19.90
N ASP A 266 2.33 18.64 18.69
CA ASP A 266 1.14 19.26 18.11
C ASP A 266 -0.15 18.63 18.65
N ARG A 267 -1.25 19.37 18.53
CA ARG A 267 -2.60 18.88 18.84
C ARG A 267 -3.38 18.71 17.56
N PHE A 268 -4.15 17.63 17.47
CA PHE A 268 -4.94 17.32 16.28
C PHE A 268 -5.81 18.48 15.80
N TYR A 269 -6.47 19.17 16.72
CA TYR A 269 -7.34 20.29 16.37
C TYR A 269 -6.61 21.57 15.93
N ASP A 270 -5.31 21.69 16.24
CA ASP A 270 -4.48 22.85 15.86
C ASP A 270 -3.95 22.73 14.44
N LEU A 271 -3.95 21.52 13.84
CA LEU A 271 -3.55 21.31 12.45
C LEU A 271 -4.62 21.78 11.45
N ASP A 272 -4.16 22.20 10.27
CA ASP A 272 -5.05 22.45 9.13
C ASP A 272 -5.69 21.14 8.63
N GLN A 273 -6.95 21.20 8.21
CA GLN A 273 -7.65 19.99 7.74
C GLN A 273 -6.95 19.35 6.53
N ARG A 274 -6.32 20.15 5.65
CA ARG A 274 -5.57 19.62 4.49
C ARG A 274 -4.36 18.80 4.91
N GLU A 275 -3.71 19.19 6.01
CA GLU A 275 -2.59 18.43 6.56
C GLU A 275 -3.08 17.09 7.13
N ILE A 276 -4.22 17.11 7.83
CA ILE A 276 -4.86 15.90 8.36
C ILE A 276 -5.29 14.95 7.23
N ASP A 277 -5.92 15.48 6.18
CA ASP A 277 -6.46 14.70 5.07
C ASP A 277 -5.37 13.93 4.30
N ALA A 278 -4.11 14.41 4.34
CA ALA A 278 -2.97 13.70 3.76
C ALA A 278 -2.70 12.33 4.42
N TYR A 279 -3.21 12.11 5.62
CA TYR A 279 -3.07 10.86 6.37
C TYR A 279 -4.21 9.86 6.12
N LEU A 280 -5.30 10.24 5.44
CA LEU A 280 -6.42 9.33 5.16
C LEU A 280 -5.97 8.05 4.45
N VAL A 281 -5.02 8.16 3.52
CA VAL A 281 -4.50 7.01 2.76
C VAL A 281 -3.71 6.02 3.63
N LYS A 282 -3.23 6.46 4.80
CA LYS A 282 -2.45 5.67 5.77
C LYS A 282 -3.23 5.41 7.07
N LEU A 283 -4.55 5.66 7.08
CA LEU A 283 -5.34 5.62 8.31
C LEU A 283 -5.28 4.26 9.02
N PHE A 284 -5.24 3.17 8.24
CA PHE A 284 -5.24 1.79 8.73
C PHE A 284 -3.93 1.04 8.43
N ASP A 285 -2.86 1.77 8.10
CA ASP A 285 -1.53 1.19 7.87
C ASP A 285 -0.76 0.98 9.19
#